data_AF-A0A3L7RRS8-F1
#
_entry.id   AF-A0A3L7RRS8-F1
#
_cell.length_a   1.000
_cell.length_b   1.000
_cell.length_c   1.000
_cell.angle_alpha   90.00
_cell.angle_beta   90.00
_cell.angle_gamma   90.00
#
_symmetry.space_group_name_H-M   'P 1'
#
loop_
_entity.id
_entity.type
_entity.pdbx_description
1 polymer ?
#
loop_
_entity_poly.entity_id
_entity_poly.type
_entity_poly.pdbx_seq_one_letter_code
_entity_poly.pdbx_strand_id
1 'polypeptide(L)'
;MYLFRLADRVSRGLREISPDRLARHREFLVRQQTETGGFRGREGDADLYYTGFAVRALAVSGGLETDCRDRIALYLGAIDPLSLGVIDLLSWLYSALVVQASGGPDLLQHSPADFADQVTVSVEKFRTADGGYAKSTDGALGSTYQSFLVALTYELMGRKIPRRNAMVQFLYDRQRNDGGFVEIAPMKRSGTNPTAAAVALLNQLNAMDDDIADDVTGFLTDVVSAEGGYQANTRIPFADGLSTFTGLLTAQDLKRRDLIPPDRILHWLSTSLELPAGGFRGASWDQQADVEYTFYGLGILGLLYAPSE
;
A
#
# COMPACT_ATOMS: atom_id res chain seq x y z
N MET A 1 12.70 6.63 -4.48
CA MET A 1 11.34 6.92 -4.00
C MET A 1 10.84 5.73 -3.18
N TYR A 2 9.97 5.95 -2.19
CA TYR A 2 9.51 4.90 -1.27
C TYR A 2 8.91 3.69 -2.02
N LEU A 3 7.95 3.93 -2.92
CA LEU A 3 7.23 2.86 -3.61
C LEU A 3 8.13 2.02 -4.52
N PHE A 4 9.10 2.62 -5.22
CA PHE A 4 10.03 1.87 -6.08
C PHE A 4 10.97 0.96 -5.27
N ARG A 5 11.43 1.40 -4.09
CA ARG A 5 12.26 0.55 -3.22
C ARG A 5 11.48 -0.65 -2.70
N LEU A 6 10.22 -0.43 -2.29
CA LEU A 6 9.34 -1.52 -1.86
C LEU A 6 9.07 -2.50 -3.00
N ALA A 7 8.75 -1.99 -4.20
CA ALA A 7 8.49 -2.82 -5.38
C ALA A 7 9.70 -3.68 -5.77
N ASP A 8 10.91 -3.10 -5.78
CA ASP A 8 12.16 -3.84 -6.03
C ASP A 8 12.37 -4.95 -5.00
N ARG A 9 12.27 -4.62 -3.70
CA ARG A 9 12.45 -5.58 -2.61
C ARG A 9 11.47 -6.76 -2.72
N VAL A 10 10.19 -6.47 -2.92
CA VAL A 10 9.16 -7.51 -3.10
C VAL A 10 9.45 -8.33 -4.35
N SER A 11 9.80 -7.70 -5.48
CA SER A 11 10.12 -8.41 -6.72
C SER A 11 11.32 -9.34 -6.56
N ARG A 12 12.38 -8.92 -5.87
CA ARG A 12 13.55 -9.76 -5.56
C ARG A 12 13.14 -11.00 -4.77
N GLY A 13 12.34 -10.86 -3.72
CA GLY A 13 11.88 -12.01 -2.94
C GLY A 13 10.93 -12.94 -3.72
N LEU A 14 10.05 -12.39 -4.56
CA LEU A 14 9.15 -13.20 -5.38
C LEU A 14 9.89 -14.10 -6.40
N ARG A 15 11.13 -13.77 -6.78
CA ARG A 15 11.95 -14.62 -7.67
C ARG A 15 12.40 -15.93 -7.03
N GLU A 16 12.41 -16.00 -5.70
CA GLU A 16 12.80 -17.21 -4.94
C GLU A 16 11.63 -18.19 -4.76
N ILE A 17 10.43 -17.81 -5.19
CA ILE A 17 9.22 -18.62 -5.07
C ILE A 17 9.11 -19.54 -6.29
N SER A 18 8.50 -20.71 -6.10
CA SER A 18 8.29 -21.64 -7.22
C SER A 18 7.53 -20.95 -8.37
N PRO A 19 8.02 -21.08 -9.62
CA PRO A 19 7.40 -20.45 -10.79
C PRO A 19 5.92 -20.81 -10.93
N ASP A 20 5.54 -22.07 -10.66
CA ASP A 20 4.16 -22.54 -10.74
C ASP A 20 3.23 -21.87 -9.73
N ARG A 21 3.71 -21.60 -8.50
CA ARG A 21 2.92 -20.88 -7.50
C ARG A 21 2.71 -19.44 -7.91
N LEU A 22 3.78 -18.76 -8.35
CA LEU A 22 3.70 -17.38 -8.79
C LEU A 22 2.80 -17.22 -10.03
N ALA A 23 2.87 -18.16 -10.98
CA ALA A 23 2.05 -18.19 -12.18
C ALA A 23 0.54 -18.22 -11.85
N ARG A 24 0.10 -19.05 -10.88
CA ARG A 24 -1.32 -19.10 -10.48
C ARG A 24 -1.85 -17.75 -10.00
N HIS A 25 -1.07 -17.00 -9.21
CA HIS A 25 -1.51 -15.68 -8.75
C HIS A 25 -1.54 -14.66 -9.88
N ARG A 26 -0.57 -14.70 -10.81
CA ARG A 26 -0.58 -13.84 -12.01
C ARG A 26 -1.80 -14.15 -12.89
N GLU A 27 -2.08 -15.42 -13.15
CA GLU A 27 -3.26 -15.85 -13.92
C GLU A 27 -4.57 -15.39 -13.27
N PHE A 28 -4.68 -15.52 -11.94
CA PHE A 28 -5.82 -14.99 -11.21
C PHE A 28 -5.99 -13.49 -11.44
N LEU A 29 -4.91 -12.70 -11.29
CA LEU A 29 -4.94 -11.25 -11.49
C LEU A 29 -5.35 -10.88 -12.91
N VAL A 30 -4.72 -11.47 -13.94
CA VAL A 30 -5.02 -11.20 -15.35
C VAL A 30 -6.49 -11.51 -15.67
N ARG A 31 -7.07 -12.58 -15.11
CA ARG A 31 -8.50 -12.90 -15.27
C ARG A 31 -9.45 -11.87 -14.66
N GLN A 32 -8.96 -11.02 -13.75
CA GLN A 32 -9.74 -9.90 -13.21
C GLN A 32 -9.72 -8.66 -14.12
N GLN A 33 -8.95 -8.66 -15.22
CA GLN A 33 -9.00 -7.55 -16.16
C GLN A 33 -10.34 -7.58 -16.91
N THR A 34 -11.04 -6.45 -16.90
CA THR A 34 -12.33 -6.26 -17.57
C THR A 34 -12.14 -5.93 -19.05
N GLU A 35 -13.24 -5.91 -19.81
CA GLU A 35 -13.27 -5.49 -21.21
C GLU A 35 -12.76 -4.06 -21.42
N THR A 36 -13.02 -3.15 -20.47
CA THR A 36 -12.55 -1.75 -20.50
C THR A 36 -11.05 -1.60 -20.24
N GLY A 37 -10.39 -2.66 -19.74
CA GLY A 37 -8.95 -2.71 -19.49
C GLY A 37 -8.55 -2.49 -18.02
N GLY A 38 -9.41 -1.88 -17.21
CA GLY A 38 -9.25 -1.85 -15.75
C GLY A 38 -9.58 -3.18 -15.09
N PHE A 39 -9.28 -3.33 -13.81
CA PHE A 39 -9.51 -4.56 -13.05
C PHE A 39 -10.76 -4.47 -12.18
N ARG A 40 -11.41 -5.63 -11.99
CA ARG A 40 -12.65 -5.74 -11.24
C ARG A 40 -12.49 -5.31 -9.79
N GLY A 41 -13.37 -4.41 -9.34
CA GLY A 41 -13.65 -4.18 -7.93
C GLY A 41 -14.63 -5.22 -7.36
N ARG A 42 -15.06 -5.02 -6.11
CA ARG A 42 -16.05 -5.91 -5.45
C ARG A 42 -17.40 -5.95 -6.14
N GLU A 43 -17.78 -4.87 -6.82
CA GLU A 43 -19.05 -4.77 -7.56
C GLU A 43 -18.97 -5.42 -8.95
N GLY A 44 -17.78 -5.84 -9.39
CA GLY A 44 -17.55 -6.56 -10.64
C GLY A 44 -17.19 -5.69 -11.84
N ASP A 45 -17.45 -4.38 -11.77
CA ASP A 45 -17.00 -3.41 -12.77
C ASP A 45 -15.53 -3.01 -12.58
N ALA A 46 -14.96 -2.38 -13.61
CA ALA A 46 -13.60 -1.86 -13.55
C ALA A 46 -13.51 -0.73 -12.52
N ASP A 47 -12.62 -0.90 -11.55
CA ASP A 47 -12.39 0.04 -10.46
C ASP A 47 -10.92 0.49 -10.47
N LEU A 48 -10.68 1.79 -10.34
CA LEU A 48 -9.35 2.37 -10.47
C LEU A 48 -8.46 2.04 -9.26
N TYR A 49 -9.04 1.98 -8.05
CA TYR A 49 -8.34 1.59 -6.83
C TYR A 49 -7.87 0.13 -6.92
N TYR A 50 -8.74 -0.77 -7.38
CA TYR A 50 -8.44 -2.18 -7.64
C TYR A 50 -7.45 -2.36 -8.80
N THR A 51 -7.58 -1.56 -9.87
CA THR A 51 -6.60 -1.51 -10.96
C THR A 51 -5.21 -1.17 -10.44
N GLY A 52 -5.09 -0.18 -9.55
CA GLY A 52 -3.82 0.15 -8.92
C GLY A 52 -3.17 -1.01 -8.17
N PHE A 53 -3.96 -1.86 -7.48
CA PHE A 53 -3.43 -3.08 -6.85
C PHE A 53 -3.01 -4.14 -7.86
N ALA A 54 -3.84 -4.42 -8.86
CA ALA A 54 -3.50 -5.40 -9.89
C ALA A 54 -2.22 -5.02 -10.64
N VAL A 55 -2.09 -3.77 -11.05
CA VAL A 55 -0.90 -3.26 -11.76
C VAL A 55 0.34 -3.41 -10.88
N ARG A 56 0.28 -3.03 -9.60
CA ARG A 56 1.38 -3.23 -8.65
C ARG A 56 1.76 -4.70 -8.51
N ALA A 57 0.78 -5.57 -8.29
CA ALA A 57 0.99 -6.99 -8.11
C ALA A 57 1.59 -7.65 -9.37
N LEU A 58 1.08 -7.32 -10.55
CA LEU A 58 1.60 -7.80 -11.83
C LEU A 58 3.00 -7.27 -12.10
N ALA A 59 3.31 -6.01 -11.76
CA ALA A 59 4.63 -5.45 -11.95
C ALA A 59 5.69 -6.17 -11.11
N VAL A 60 5.46 -6.31 -9.79
CA VAL A 60 6.44 -6.95 -8.90
C VAL A 60 6.56 -8.44 -9.14
N SER A 61 5.45 -9.07 -9.56
CA SER A 61 5.46 -10.49 -9.90
C SER A 61 6.00 -10.74 -11.29
N GLY A 62 6.03 -9.79 -12.23
CA GLY A 62 6.45 -10.02 -13.62
C GLY A 62 5.36 -10.59 -14.54
N GLY A 63 4.09 -10.25 -14.28
CA GLY A 63 2.93 -10.66 -15.06
C GLY A 63 2.34 -9.58 -15.96
N LEU A 64 3.02 -8.43 -16.14
CA LEU A 64 2.53 -7.32 -16.95
C LEU A 64 2.94 -7.48 -18.43
N GLU A 65 2.31 -8.44 -19.11
CA GLU A 65 2.53 -8.69 -20.54
C GLU A 65 1.94 -7.60 -21.44
N THR A 66 2.37 -7.55 -22.70
CA THR A 66 2.00 -6.51 -23.69
C THR A 66 0.49 -6.27 -23.77
N ASP A 67 -0.31 -7.32 -23.98
CA ASP A 67 -1.77 -7.20 -24.14
C ASP A 67 -2.44 -6.64 -22.88
N CYS A 68 -2.04 -7.14 -21.71
CA CYS A 68 -2.56 -6.67 -20.42
C CYS A 68 -2.19 -5.20 -20.19
N ARG A 69 -0.92 -4.84 -20.42
CA ARG A 69 -0.37 -3.50 -20.29
C ARG A 69 -1.09 -2.49 -21.19
N ASP A 70 -1.30 -2.83 -22.46
CA ASP A 70 -1.89 -1.92 -23.43
C ASP A 70 -3.38 -1.68 -23.13
N ARG A 71 -4.08 -2.69 -22.61
CA ARG A 71 -5.45 -2.55 -22.10
C ARG A 71 -5.51 -1.66 -20.85
N ILE A 72 -4.54 -1.77 -19.93
CA ILE A 72 -4.43 -0.83 -18.79
C ILE A 72 -4.22 0.60 -19.30
N ALA A 73 -3.33 0.79 -20.28
CA ALA A 73 -3.09 2.10 -20.86
C ALA A 73 -4.37 2.72 -21.47
N LEU A 74 -5.16 1.93 -22.20
CA LEU A 74 -6.45 2.36 -22.75
C LEU A 74 -7.44 2.78 -21.65
N TYR A 75 -7.55 1.97 -20.58
CA TYR A 75 -8.41 2.30 -19.44
C TYR A 75 -8.00 3.61 -18.77
N LEU A 76 -6.72 3.76 -18.46
CA LEU A 76 -6.19 4.96 -17.80
C LEU A 76 -6.29 6.21 -18.69
N GLY A 77 -6.09 6.07 -20.00
CA GLY A 77 -6.15 7.17 -20.96
C GLY A 77 -7.57 7.76 -21.14
N ALA A 78 -8.61 7.05 -20.71
CA ALA A 78 -9.98 7.55 -20.70
C ALA A 78 -10.32 8.38 -19.43
N ILE A 79 -9.41 8.45 -18.46
CA ILE A 79 -9.63 9.08 -17.16
C ILE A 79 -8.84 10.39 -17.10
N ASP A 80 -9.50 11.49 -16.74
CA ASP A 80 -8.82 12.74 -16.40
C ASP A 80 -8.29 12.66 -14.97
N PRO A 81 -6.96 12.55 -14.75
CA PRO A 81 -6.41 12.41 -13.41
C PRO A 81 -6.68 13.64 -12.51
N LEU A 82 -6.87 14.83 -13.07
CA LEU A 82 -7.12 16.03 -12.27
C LEU A 82 -8.54 16.07 -11.69
N SER A 83 -9.44 15.22 -12.16
CA SER A 83 -10.79 15.06 -11.63
C SER A 83 -10.87 14.08 -10.44
N LEU A 84 -9.80 13.34 -10.17
CA LEU A 84 -9.79 12.25 -9.19
C LEU A 84 -9.59 12.72 -7.75
N GLY A 85 -10.16 11.97 -6.81
CA GLY A 85 -9.79 12.03 -5.39
C GLY A 85 -8.39 11.47 -5.14
N VAL A 86 -7.81 11.76 -3.98
CA VAL A 86 -6.40 11.41 -3.65
C VAL A 86 -6.09 9.93 -3.85
N ILE A 87 -6.98 9.03 -3.43
CA ILE A 87 -6.78 7.58 -3.51
C ILE A 87 -6.69 7.12 -4.97
N ASP A 88 -7.68 7.51 -5.77
CA ASP A 88 -7.75 7.15 -7.20
C ASP A 88 -6.65 7.83 -8.01
N LEU A 89 -6.32 9.09 -7.69
CA LEU A 89 -5.22 9.81 -8.29
C LEU A 89 -3.89 9.08 -8.07
N LEU A 90 -3.62 8.62 -6.84
CA LEU A 90 -2.42 7.84 -6.57
C LEU A 90 -2.40 6.52 -7.35
N SER A 91 -3.53 5.82 -7.39
CA SER A 91 -3.70 4.58 -8.16
C SER A 91 -3.44 4.80 -9.65
N TRP A 92 -3.96 5.90 -10.22
CA TRP A 92 -3.75 6.29 -11.61
C TRP A 92 -2.29 6.63 -11.88
N LEU A 93 -1.69 7.52 -11.09
CA LEU A 93 -0.31 7.98 -11.27
C LEU A 93 0.67 6.83 -11.21
N TYR A 94 0.54 5.96 -10.20
CA TYR A 94 1.40 4.80 -10.07
C TYR A 94 1.22 3.84 -11.26
N SER A 95 -0.03 3.58 -11.66
CA SER A 95 -0.30 2.66 -12.77
C SER A 95 0.24 3.19 -14.10
N ALA A 96 0.12 4.50 -14.35
CA ALA A 96 0.67 5.15 -15.53
C ALA A 96 2.20 5.01 -15.60
N LEU A 97 2.89 5.24 -14.46
CA LEU A 97 4.34 5.08 -14.37
C LEU A 97 4.77 3.62 -14.61
N VAL A 98 4.03 2.65 -14.08
CA VAL A 98 4.32 1.23 -14.31
C VAL A 98 4.10 0.81 -15.76
N VAL A 99 3.01 1.28 -16.40
CA VAL A 99 2.75 1.07 -17.82
C VAL A 99 3.92 1.58 -18.66
N GLN A 100 4.35 2.82 -18.42
CA GLN A 100 5.48 3.43 -19.12
C GLN A 100 6.79 2.65 -18.87
N ALA A 101 7.10 2.32 -17.61
CA ALA A 101 8.29 1.55 -17.25
C ALA A 101 8.32 0.13 -17.85
N SER A 102 7.15 -0.40 -18.22
CA SER A 102 7.00 -1.71 -18.86
C SER A 102 6.94 -1.62 -20.39
N GLY A 103 7.39 -0.50 -20.97
CA GLY A 103 7.45 -0.28 -22.41
C GLY A 103 6.12 0.10 -23.06
N GLY A 104 5.13 0.49 -22.26
CA GLY A 104 3.85 1.03 -22.72
C GLY A 104 3.93 2.52 -23.06
N PRO A 105 2.80 3.13 -23.48
CA PRO A 105 2.77 4.56 -23.80
C PRO A 105 2.99 5.42 -22.55
N ASP A 106 3.59 6.60 -22.77
CA ASP A 106 3.66 7.65 -21.76
C ASP A 106 2.33 8.42 -21.72
N LEU A 107 1.48 8.08 -20.75
CA LEU A 107 0.17 8.70 -20.55
C LEU A 107 0.26 10.16 -20.11
N LEU A 108 1.43 10.64 -19.69
CA LEU A 108 1.67 12.02 -19.30
C LEU A 108 2.35 12.84 -20.40
N GLN A 109 2.70 12.26 -21.54
CA GLN A 109 3.45 12.93 -22.63
C GLN A 109 2.80 14.24 -23.10
N HIS A 110 1.47 14.29 -23.13
CA HIS A 110 0.69 15.45 -23.55
C HIS A 110 0.11 16.27 -22.39
N SER A 111 0.53 15.97 -21.16
CA SER A 111 0.09 16.74 -20.00
C SER A 111 0.67 18.17 -20.04
N PRO A 112 -0.06 19.16 -19.51
CA PRO A 112 0.46 20.52 -19.36
C PRO A 112 1.80 20.56 -18.62
N ALA A 113 2.65 21.54 -18.94
CA ALA A 113 3.96 21.70 -18.30
C ALA A 113 3.87 21.91 -16.77
N ASP A 114 2.74 22.43 -16.29
CA ASP A 114 2.42 22.67 -14.89
C ASP A 114 1.58 21.54 -14.25
N PHE A 115 1.43 20.38 -14.91
CA PHE A 115 0.62 19.25 -14.41
C PHE A 115 0.97 18.84 -12.97
N ALA A 116 2.27 18.73 -12.65
CA ALA A 116 2.73 18.41 -11.30
C ALA A 116 2.29 19.46 -10.27
N ASP A 117 2.24 20.73 -10.66
CA ASP A 117 1.78 21.82 -9.80
C ASP A 117 0.26 21.79 -9.64
N GLN A 118 -0.49 21.48 -10.71
CA GLN A 118 -1.95 21.31 -10.64
C GLN A 118 -2.34 20.14 -9.72
N VAL A 119 -1.64 19.01 -9.82
CA VAL A 119 -1.84 17.85 -8.93
C VAL A 119 -1.58 18.23 -7.47
N THR A 120 -0.45 18.90 -7.19
CA THR A 120 -0.11 19.27 -5.81
C THR A 120 -1.06 20.32 -5.23
N VAL A 121 -1.52 21.29 -6.03
CA VAL A 121 -2.59 22.23 -5.65
C VAL A 121 -3.90 21.49 -5.36
N SER A 122 -4.25 20.46 -6.13
CA SER A 122 -5.48 19.69 -5.91
C SER A 122 -5.46 18.94 -4.58
N VAL A 123 -4.38 18.20 -4.29
CA VAL A 123 -4.27 17.45 -3.03
C VAL A 123 -4.08 18.36 -1.80
N GLU A 124 -3.55 19.57 -1.98
CA GLU A 124 -3.41 20.55 -0.89
C GLU A 124 -4.76 21.03 -0.34
N LYS A 125 -5.85 20.94 -1.12
CA LYS A 125 -7.22 21.29 -0.68
C LYS A 125 -7.71 20.43 0.49
N PHE A 126 -7.11 19.26 0.71
CA PHE A 126 -7.48 18.34 1.79
C PHE A 126 -6.73 18.64 3.10
N ARG A 127 -5.81 19.62 3.12
CA ARG A 127 -5.02 19.91 4.31
C ARG A 127 -5.89 20.45 5.44
N THR A 128 -5.68 19.92 6.64
CA THR A 128 -6.39 20.32 7.86
C THR A 128 -5.54 21.22 8.75
N ALA A 129 -6.20 21.89 9.70
CA ALA A 129 -5.55 22.81 10.64
C ALA A 129 -4.52 22.11 11.56
N ASP A 130 -4.73 20.82 11.84
CA ASP A 130 -3.83 19.98 12.63
C ASP A 130 -2.56 19.56 11.87
N GLY A 131 -2.40 19.94 10.60
CA GLY A 131 -1.21 19.71 9.79
C GLY A 131 -1.27 18.50 8.85
N GLY A 132 -2.22 17.58 9.08
CA GLY A 132 -2.48 16.42 8.24
C GLY A 132 -3.38 16.72 7.03
N TYR A 133 -3.93 15.67 6.42
CA TYR A 133 -4.91 15.75 5.34
C TYR A 133 -6.16 14.92 5.65
N ALA A 134 -7.35 15.47 5.39
CA ALA A 134 -8.62 14.79 5.56
C ALA A 134 -9.04 13.97 4.32
N LYS A 135 -9.94 13.01 4.53
CA LYS A 135 -10.48 12.15 3.45
C LYS A 135 -11.36 12.92 2.45
N SER A 136 -11.95 14.04 2.87
CA SER A 136 -12.74 14.95 2.05
C SER A 136 -12.37 16.39 2.38
N THR A 137 -12.70 17.33 1.48
CA THR A 137 -12.46 18.76 1.68
C THR A 137 -13.29 19.36 2.82
N ASP A 138 -14.42 18.73 3.15
CA ASP A 138 -15.27 19.13 4.29
C ASP A 138 -14.80 18.53 5.63
N GLY A 139 -13.78 17.66 5.59
CA GLY A 139 -13.28 16.97 6.76
C GLY A 139 -12.49 17.89 7.69
N ALA A 140 -12.87 17.94 8.96
CA ALA A 140 -12.22 18.80 9.96
C ALA A 140 -10.93 18.22 10.56
N LEU A 141 -10.70 16.91 10.42
CA LEU A 141 -9.60 16.19 11.08
C LEU A 141 -8.71 15.49 10.06
N GLY A 142 -7.40 15.61 10.24
CA GLY A 142 -6.43 14.89 9.44
C GLY A 142 -6.49 13.38 9.70
N SER A 143 -6.35 12.61 8.62
CA SER A 143 -6.20 11.16 8.61
C SER A 143 -4.74 10.79 8.39
N THR A 144 -4.21 9.87 9.20
CA THR A 144 -2.83 9.38 9.07
C THR A 144 -2.61 8.71 7.72
N TYR A 145 -3.52 7.81 7.33
CA TYR A 145 -3.44 7.14 6.03
C TYR A 145 -3.55 8.12 4.86
N GLN A 146 -4.52 9.04 4.89
CA GLN A 146 -4.69 10.03 3.83
C GLN A 146 -3.44 10.92 3.70
N SER A 147 -2.85 11.33 4.82
CA SER A 147 -1.63 12.14 4.84
C SER A 147 -0.46 11.40 4.20
N PHE A 148 -0.38 10.08 4.39
CA PHE A 148 0.59 9.22 3.74
C PHE A 148 0.38 9.17 2.22
N LEU A 149 -0.85 8.98 1.76
CA LEU A 149 -1.16 8.98 0.33
C LEU A 149 -0.79 10.31 -0.34
N VAL A 150 -1.12 11.44 0.30
CA VAL A 150 -0.76 12.76 -0.24
C VAL A 150 0.76 12.91 -0.32
N ALA A 151 1.51 12.48 0.69
CA ALA A 151 2.98 12.54 0.64
C ALA A 151 3.58 11.68 -0.48
N LEU A 152 2.99 10.53 -0.78
CA LEU A 152 3.36 9.73 -1.95
C LEU A 152 3.02 10.44 -3.26
N THR A 153 1.87 11.11 -3.36
CA THR A 153 1.53 11.92 -4.54
C THR A 153 2.55 13.04 -4.76
N TYR A 154 2.96 13.77 -3.70
CA TYR A 154 4.03 14.76 -3.79
C TYR A 154 5.35 14.13 -4.28
N GLU A 155 5.72 12.96 -3.74
CA GLU A 155 6.93 12.24 -4.14
C GLU A 155 6.89 11.85 -5.64
N LEU A 156 5.77 11.30 -6.12
CA LEU A 156 5.57 10.94 -7.53
C LEU A 156 5.65 12.15 -8.47
N MET A 157 5.20 13.31 -8.01
CA MET A 157 5.31 14.57 -8.76
C MET A 157 6.70 15.23 -8.66
N GLY A 158 7.66 14.61 -7.97
CA GLY A 158 8.98 15.19 -7.77
C GLY A 158 8.94 16.50 -6.96
N ARG A 159 7.96 16.62 -6.07
CA ARG A 159 7.72 17.82 -5.24
C ARG A 159 7.95 17.48 -3.75
N LYS A 160 8.30 18.51 -2.97
CA LYS A 160 8.40 18.40 -1.51
C LYS A 160 7.06 18.72 -0.90
N ILE A 161 6.66 17.96 0.13
CA ILE A 161 5.45 18.26 0.88
C ILE A 161 5.60 19.62 1.60
N PRO A 162 4.61 20.53 1.49
CA PRO A 162 4.68 21.80 2.18
C PRO A 162 4.40 21.63 3.68
N ARG A 163 4.81 22.63 4.47
CA ARG A 163 4.63 22.68 5.93
C ARG A 163 5.12 21.42 6.66
N ARG A 164 6.31 20.91 6.28
CA ARG A 164 6.96 19.73 6.87
C ARG A 164 6.78 19.63 8.39
N ASN A 165 7.12 20.68 9.15
CA ASN A 165 7.09 20.62 10.61
C ASN A 165 5.66 20.47 11.16
N ALA A 166 4.64 21.00 10.49
CA ALA A 166 3.25 20.78 10.87
C ALA A 166 2.82 19.33 10.61
N MET A 167 3.29 18.70 9.53
CA MET A 167 3.07 17.27 9.28
C MET A 167 3.77 16.39 10.32
N VAL A 168 5.01 16.74 10.71
CA VAL A 168 5.73 16.01 11.77
C VAL A 168 4.98 16.12 13.10
N GLN A 169 4.58 17.33 13.50
CA GLN A 169 3.78 17.52 14.73
C GLN A 169 2.45 16.76 14.67
N PHE A 170 1.75 16.80 13.53
CA PHE A 170 0.55 16.01 13.30
C PHE A 170 0.77 14.53 13.62
N LEU A 171 1.85 13.94 13.09
CA LEU A 171 2.18 12.52 13.30
C LEU A 171 2.49 12.23 14.77
N TYR A 172 3.30 13.07 15.43
CA TYR A 172 3.56 12.92 16.88
C TYR A 172 2.24 12.93 17.69
N ASP A 173 1.30 13.80 17.34
CA ASP A 173 -0.02 13.86 17.99
C ASP A 173 -0.93 12.64 17.66
N ARG A 174 -0.53 11.77 16.72
CA ARG A 174 -1.21 10.50 16.39
C ARG A 174 -0.67 9.30 17.15
N GLN A 175 0.48 9.40 17.81
CA GLN A 175 0.98 8.30 18.63
C GLN A 175 0.15 8.15 19.91
N ARG A 176 0.03 6.93 20.44
CA ARG A 176 -0.66 6.64 21.71
C ARG A 176 0.30 5.93 22.67
N ASN A 177 -0.13 5.84 23.93
CA ASN A 177 0.64 5.18 24.99
C ASN A 177 0.87 3.67 24.75
N ASP A 178 0.16 3.07 23.79
CA ASP A 178 0.42 1.70 23.33
C ASP A 178 1.57 1.63 22.29
N GLY A 179 2.25 2.75 22.03
CA GLY A 179 3.41 2.89 21.15
C GLY A 179 3.08 3.09 19.68
N GLY A 180 1.89 2.66 19.24
CA GLY A 180 1.45 2.77 17.85
C GLY A 180 0.83 4.14 17.52
N PHE A 181 0.33 4.26 16.29
CA PHE A 181 -0.37 5.44 15.79
C PHE A 181 -1.83 5.14 15.47
N VAL A 182 -2.67 6.17 15.62
CA VAL A 182 -4.09 6.13 15.24
C VAL A 182 -4.37 6.78 13.90
N GLU A 183 -5.50 6.41 13.29
CA GLU A 183 -5.96 6.98 12.03
C GLU A 183 -6.47 8.42 12.18
N ILE A 184 -7.21 8.73 13.26
CA ILE A 184 -7.72 10.07 13.57
C ILE A 184 -7.58 10.39 15.07
N ALA A 185 -7.44 11.66 15.41
CA ALA A 185 -7.16 12.12 16.77
C ALA A 185 -8.08 11.56 17.89
N PRO A 186 -9.41 11.42 17.72
CA PRO A 186 -10.28 10.93 18.79
C PRO A 186 -10.08 9.45 19.17
N MET A 187 -9.40 8.66 18.34
CA MET A 187 -9.14 7.25 18.62
C MET A 187 -8.17 7.10 19.80
N LYS A 188 -8.46 6.12 20.66
CA LYS A 188 -7.68 5.86 21.88
C LYS A 188 -6.67 4.71 21.74
N ARG A 189 -6.84 3.86 20.72
CA ARG A 189 -6.02 2.66 20.50
C ARG A 189 -5.50 2.69 19.09
N SER A 190 -4.22 2.36 18.96
CA SER A 190 -3.50 2.37 17.70
C SER A 190 -3.89 1.19 16.83
N GLY A 191 -3.55 1.30 15.54
CA GLY A 191 -3.75 0.22 14.57
C GLY A 191 -2.48 -0.05 13.78
N THR A 192 -2.36 -1.25 13.24
CA THR A 192 -1.18 -1.69 12.48
C THR A 192 -0.97 -0.85 11.22
N ASN A 193 -2.03 -0.60 10.47
CA ASN A 193 -1.97 0.17 9.22
C ASN A 193 -1.65 1.66 9.43
N PRO A 194 -2.33 2.39 10.35
CA PRO A 194 -1.95 3.78 10.64
C PRO A 194 -0.54 3.89 11.23
N THR A 195 -0.10 2.92 12.04
CA THR A 195 1.30 2.84 12.51
C THR A 195 2.28 2.73 11.34
N ALA A 196 2.06 1.80 10.41
CA ALA A 196 2.91 1.65 9.24
C ALA A 196 2.97 2.91 8.37
N ALA A 197 1.82 3.56 8.14
CA ALA A 197 1.73 4.81 7.39
C ALA A 197 2.51 5.95 8.09
N ALA A 198 2.38 6.07 9.42
CA ALA A 198 3.10 7.06 10.21
C ALA A 198 4.61 6.83 10.16
N VAL A 199 5.08 5.59 10.34
CA VAL A 199 6.51 5.26 10.26
C VAL A 199 7.10 5.57 8.89
N ALA A 200 6.39 5.20 7.81
CA ALA A 200 6.82 5.51 6.45
C ALA A 200 6.96 7.03 6.24
N LEU A 201 5.99 7.82 6.72
CA LEU A 201 6.03 9.27 6.68
C LEU A 201 7.16 9.86 7.53
N LEU A 202 7.31 9.43 8.79
CA LEU A 202 8.37 9.93 9.68
C LEU A 202 9.75 9.68 9.07
N ASN A 203 9.98 8.50 8.50
CA ASN A 203 11.20 8.20 7.75
C ASN A 203 11.37 9.11 6.52
N GLN A 204 10.34 9.28 5.69
CA GLN A 204 10.40 10.18 4.52
C GLN A 204 10.69 11.64 4.92
N LEU A 205 10.18 12.07 6.07
CA LEU A 205 10.38 13.42 6.59
C LEU A 205 11.70 13.57 7.34
N ASN A 206 12.48 12.50 7.58
CA ASN A 206 13.64 12.50 8.48
C ASN A 206 13.25 13.01 9.89
N ALA A 207 12.22 12.42 10.46
CA ALA A 207 11.66 12.76 11.78
C ALA A 207 11.38 11.51 12.64
N MET A 208 11.85 10.35 12.19
CA MET A 208 11.90 9.12 12.98
C MET A 208 13.10 9.19 13.93
N ASP A 209 12.90 8.91 15.21
CA ASP A 209 13.95 8.78 16.21
C ASP A 209 13.89 7.41 16.91
N ASP A 210 14.89 7.14 17.76
CA ASP A 210 15.05 5.84 18.43
C ASP A 210 13.91 5.58 19.43
N ASP A 211 13.42 6.61 20.13
CA ASP A 211 12.32 6.47 21.10
C ASP A 211 11.02 6.05 20.40
N ILE A 212 10.67 6.69 19.27
CA ILE A 212 9.51 6.30 18.45
C ILE A 212 9.71 4.90 17.87
N ALA A 213 10.93 4.54 17.47
CA ALA A 213 11.21 3.23 16.91
C ALA A 213 11.01 2.10 17.94
N ASP A 214 11.45 2.33 19.18
CA ASP A 214 11.26 1.41 20.30
C ASP A 214 9.78 1.28 20.67
N ASP A 215 9.04 2.38 20.75
CA ASP A 215 7.60 2.39 20.99
C ASP A 215 6.82 1.61 19.93
N VAL A 216 7.10 1.87 18.65
CA VAL A 216 6.46 1.15 17.53
C VAL A 216 6.81 -0.33 17.58
N THR A 217 8.04 -0.68 17.95
CA THR A 217 8.47 -2.06 18.12
C THR A 217 7.70 -2.76 19.24
N GLY A 218 7.46 -2.07 20.36
CA GLY A 218 6.59 -2.54 21.43
C GLY A 218 5.17 -2.79 20.92
N PHE A 219 4.57 -1.81 20.24
CA PHE A 219 3.24 -1.95 19.65
C PHE A 219 3.15 -3.13 18.68
N LEU A 220 4.12 -3.29 17.76
CA LEU A 220 4.13 -4.38 16.79
C LEU A 220 4.24 -5.75 17.47
N THR A 221 4.93 -5.83 18.61
CA THR A 221 4.98 -7.04 19.43
C THR A 221 3.59 -7.38 19.99
N ASP A 222 2.84 -6.38 20.45
CA ASP A 222 1.50 -6.56 21.03
C ASP A 222 0.43 -6.97 20.00
N VAL A 223 0.60 -6.61 18.73
CA VAL A 223 -0.33 -6.98 17.64
C VAL A 223 0.08 -8.24 16.87
N VAL A 224 1.12 -8.96 17.31
CA VAL A 224 1.41 -10.31 16.80
C VAL A 224 0.24 -11.25 17.16
N SER A 225 -0.37 -11.85 16.16
CA SER A 225 -1.41 -12.87 16.34
C SER A 225 -0.80 -14.23 16.67
N ALA A 226 -1.48 -14.98 17.53
CA ALA A 226 -1.16 -16.39 17.77
C ALA A 226 -1.25 -17.25 16.49
N GLU A 227 -2.02 -16.81 15.49
CA GLU A 227 -2.18 -17.48 14.20
C GLU A 227 -0.93 -17.42 13.32
N GLY A 228 -0.01 -16.47 13.54
CA GLY A 228 1.20 -16.31 12.74
C GLY A 228 1.23 -15.09 11.80
N GLY A 229 0.28 -14.16 11.94
CA GLY A 229 0.28 -12.87 11.24
C GLY A 229 0.14 -11.68 12.22
N TYR A 230 -0.18 -10.50 11.71
CA TYR A 230 -0.48 -9.32 12.53
C TYR A 230 -1.98 -9.04 12.59
N GLN A 231 -2.46 -8.66 13.77
CA GLN A 231 -3.81 -8.15 14.00
C GLN A 231 -3.93 -6.71 13.50
N ALA A 232 -5.15 -6.27 13.16
CA ALA A 232 -5.39 -4.86 12.80
C ALA A 232 -5.19 -3.90 13.98
N ASN A 233 -5.48 -4.36 15.20
CA ASN A 233 -5.21 -3.71 16.48
C ASN A 233 -5.43 -4.71 17.62
N THR A 234 -5.08 -4.34 18.85
CA THR A 234 -5.16 -5.20 20.05
C THR A 234 -6.57 -5.66 20.47
N ARG A 235 -7.64 -5.25 19.77
CA ARG A 235 -9.02 -5.76 19.98
C ARG A 235 -9.46 -6.77 18.93
N ILE A 236 -8.76 -6.86 17.81
CA ILE A 236 -9.13 -7.80 16.75
C ILE A 236 -8.36 -9.09 17.00
N PRO A 237 -9.04 -10.19 17.36
CA PRO A 237 -8.35 -11.39 17.84
C PRO A 237 -7.75 -12.24 16.71
N PHE A 238 -7.82 -11.79 15.47
CA PHE A 238 -7.40 -12.53 14.28
C PHE A 238 -6.44 -11.70 13.43
N ALA A 239 -5.54 -12.38 12.72
CA ALA A 239 -4.68 -11.76 11.72
C ALA A 239 -5.41 -11.58 10.38
N ASP A 240 -5.01 -10.57 9.61
CA ASP A 240 -5.49 -10.33 8.25
C ASP A 240 -4.33 -10.00 7.30
N GLY A 241 -4.57 -10.15 5.99
CA GLY A 241 -3.53 -9.98 4.97
C GLY A 241 -2.95 -8.56 4.89
N LEU A 242 -3.79 -7.54 5.04
CA LEU A 242 -3.34 -6.15 4.97
C LEU A 242 -2.47 -5.81 6.19
N SER A 243 -2.98 -6.06 7.40
CA SER A 243 -2.24 -5.78 8.64
C SER A 243 -0.93 -6.58 8.70
N THR A 244 -0.94 -7.83 8.22
CA THR A 244 0.27 -8.66 8.18
C THR A 244 1.30 -8.12 7.20
N PHE A 245 0.88 -7.66 6.01
CA PHE A 245 1.79 -7.05 5.05
C PHE A 245 2.44 -5.78 5.63
N THR A 246 1.64 -4.85 6.14
CA THR A 246 2.15 -3.56 6.63
C THR A 246 2.93 -3.71 7.94
N GLY A 247 2.49 -4.60 8.83
CA GLY A 247 3.18 -4.91 10.08
C GLY A 247 4.54 -5.56 9.82
N LEU A 248 4.60 -6.54 8.92
CA LEU A 248 5.86 -7.18 8.50
C LEU A 248 6.81 -6.17 7.86
N LEU A 249 6.33 -5.36 6.92
CA LEU A 249 7.15 -4.33 6.28
C LEU A 249 7.75 -3.38 7.33
N THR A 250 6.91 -2.85 8.23
CA THR A 250 7.33 -1.91 9.27
C THR A 250 8.33 -2.54 10.22
N ALA A 251 8.08 -3.76 10.69
CA ALA A 251 9.01 -4.50 11.55
C ALA A 251 10.37 -4.68 10.86
N GLN A 252 10.39 -5.08 9.59
CA GLN A 252 11.64 -5.26 8.86
C GLN A 252 12.37 -3.93 8.59
N ASP A 253 11.65 -2.83 8.34
CA ASP A 253 12.24 -1.48 8.17
C ASP A 253 12.85 -0.96 9.49
N LEU A 254 12.29 -1.37 10.64
CA LEU A 254 12.87 -1.18 11.98
C LEU A 254 13.91 -2.24 12.34
N LYS A 255 14.35 -3.07 11.38
CA LYS A 255 15.35 -4.14 11.54
C LYS A 255 14.95 -5.23 12.55
N ARG A 256 13.65 -5.39 12.81
CA ARG A 256 13.07 -6.46 13.65
C ARG A 256 12.47 -7.56 12.79
N ARG A 257 13.26 -8.61 12.53
CA ARG A 257 12.84 -9.82 11.78
C ARG A 257 12.42 -10.98 12.68
N ASP A 258 12.46 -10.79 13.99
CA ASP A 258 12.31 -11.80 15.03
C ASP A 258 10.94 -11.77 15.73
N LEU A 259 10.08 -10.79 15.42
CA LEU A 259 8.75 -10.67 16.03
C LEU A 259 7.84 -11.86 15.71
N ILE A 260 7.93 -12.40 14.48
CA ILE A 260 7.26 -13.63 14.07
C ILE A 260 8.24 -14.44 13.22
N PRO A 261 8.48 -15.72 13.53
CA PRO A 261 9.29 -16.58 12.68
C PRO A 261 8.76 -16.65 11.24
N PRO A 262 9.61 -16.51 10.19
CA PRO A 262 9.17 -16.49 8.79
C PRO A 262 8.36 -17.72 8.35
N ASP A 263 8.71 -18.89 8.87
CA ASP A 263 8.00 -20.16 8.64
C ASP A 263 6.57 -20.14 9.20
N ARG A 264 6.37 -19.46 10.34
CA ARG A 264 5.03 -19.25 10.92
C ARG A 264 4.16 -18.34 10.05
N ILE A 265 4.72 -17.23 9.56
CA ILE A 265 3.99 -16.33 8.64
C ILE A 265 3.63 -17.07 7.36
N LEU A 266 4.60 -17.80 6.79
CA LEU A 266 4.38 -18.56 5.56
C LEU A 266 3.32 -19.65 5.75
N HIS A 267 3.36 -20.39 6.87
CA HIS A 267 2.38 -21.41 7.18
C HIS A 267 0.98 -20.81 7.32
N TRP A 268 0.83 -19.74 8.09
CA TRP A 268 -0.44 -19.02 8.24
C TRP A 268 -0.96 -18.54 6.89
N LEU A 269 -0.13 -17.83 6.12
CA LEU A 269 -0.52 -17.27 4.83
C LEU A 269 -1.00 -18.37 3.86
N SER A 270 -0.25 -19.45 3.75
CA SER A 270 -0.53 -20.54 2.79
C SER A 270 -1.74 -21.40 3.18
N THR A 271 -2.06 -21.48 4.47
CA THR A 271 -3.21 -22.28 4.97
C THR A 271 -4.46 -21.46 5.18
N SER A 272 -4.32 -20.17 5.48
CA SER A 272 -5.41 -19.31 5.89
C SER A 272 -5.86 -18.35 4.80
N LEU A 273 -5.00 -17.86 3.91
CA LEU A 273 -5.36 -16.82 2.94
C LEU A 273 -5.14 -17.20 1.47
N GLU A 274 -4.14 -18.02 1.17
CA GLU A 274 -3.84 -18.44 -0.20
C GLU A 274 -4.88 -19.43 -0.73
N LEU A 275 -5.35 -19.22 -1.97
CA LEU A 275 -6.27 -20.15 -2.63
C LEU A 275 -5.56 -21.04 -3.66
N PRO A 276 -5.92 -22.34 -3.78
CA PRO A 276 -5.30 -23.25 -4.75
C PRO A 276 -5.42 -22.79 -6.21
N ALA A 277 -6.51 -22.10 -6.55
CA ALA A 277 -6.77 -21.57 -7.90
C ALA A 277 -6.00 -20.27 -8.22
N GLY A 278 -5.20 -19.76 -7.27
CA GLY A 278 -4.57 -18.45 -7.36
C GLY A 278 -5.34 -17.38 -6.60
N GLY A 279 -4.67 -16.25 -6.38
CA GLY A 279 -5.14 -15.17 -5.53
C GLY A 279 -5.14 -15.46 -4.03
N PHE A 280 -5.45 -14.43 -3.24
CA PHE A 280 -5.57 -14.47 -1.79
C PHE A 280 -6.88 -13.82 -1.35
N ARG A 281 -7.47 -14.36 -0.28
CA ARG A 281 -8.61 -13.77 0.42
C ARG A 281 -8.14 -12.81 1.53
N GLY A 282 -9.04 -11.96 2.02
CA GLY A 282 -8.68 -10.93 3.00
C GLY A 282 -8.51 -11.46 4.42
N ALA A 283 -9.43 -12.32 4.84
CA ALA A 283 -9.40 -13.02 6.11
C ALA A 283 -9.83 -14.48 5.94
N SER A 284 -9.60 -15.29 6.97
CA SER A 284 -9.85 -16.74 6.94
C SER A 284 -11.32 -17.13 6.69
N TRP A 285 -12.27 -16.25 7.01
CA TRP A 285 -13.71 -16.47 6.79
C TRP A 285 -14.19 -16.08 5.39
N ASP A 286 -13.39 -15.35 4.62
CA ASP A 286 -13.72 -15.01 3.24
C ASP A 286 -13.62 -16.27 2.35
N GLN A 287 -14.45 -16.31 1.30
CA GLN A 287 -14.53 -17.48 0.41
C GLN A 287 -13.86 -17.27 -0.95
N GLN A 288 -13.58 -16.01 -1.31
CA GLN A 288 -13.10 -15.65 -2.63
C GLN A 288 -11.78 -14.90 -2.53
N ALA A 289 -10.93 -15.11 -3.54
CA ALA A 289 -9.76 -14.27 -3.71
C ALA A 289 -10.20 -12.87 -4.20
N ASP A 290 -9.43 -11.87 -3.79
CA ASP A 290 -9.65 -10.47 -4.09
C ASP A 290 -8.33 -9.87 -4.63
N VAL A 291 -8.42 -8.92 -5.55
CA VAL A 291 -7.24 -8.31 -6.21
C VAL A 291 -6.37 -7.56 -5.21
N GLU A 292 -6.97 -6.77 -4.32
CA GLU A 292 -6.26 -6.02 -3.28
C GLU A 292 -5.56 -6.98 -2.32
N TYR A 293 -6.26 -8.01 -1.84
CA TYR A 293 -5.65 -8.98 -0.93
C TYR A 293 -4.63 -9.89 -1.61
N THR A 294 -4.76 -10.12 -2.92
CA THR A 294 -3.73 -10.79 -3.71
C THR A 294 -2.45 -9.96 -3.80
N PHE A 295 -2.56 -8.63 -3.91
CA PHE A 295 -1.40 -7.75 -3.80
C PHE A 295 -0.73 -7.87 -2.42
N TYR A 296 -1.50 -7.84 -1.32
CA TYR A 296 -0.90 -7.99 0.01
C TYR A 296 -0.29 -9.36 0.24
N GLY A 297 -0.92 -10.45 -0.21
CA GLY A 297 -0.38 -11.81 -0.11
C GLY A 297 0.93 -11.99 -0.87
N LEU A 298 1.02 -11.48 -2.10
CA LEU A 298 2.27 -11.43 -2.86
C LEU A 298 3.31 -10.51 -2.19
N GLY A 299 2.88 -9.40 -1.59
CA GLY A 299 3.73 -8.52 -0.79
C GLY A 299 4.36 -9.25 0.39
N ILE A 300 3.57 -9.99 1.17
CA ILE A 300 4.06 -10.78 2.31
C ILE A 300 5.06 -11.83 1.82
N LEU A 301 4.70 -12.59 0.79
CA LEU A 301 5.60 -13.57 0.19
C LEU A 301 6.92 -12.94 -0.25
N GLY A 302 6.87 -11.84 -1.01
CA GLY A 302 8.06 -11.12 -1.42
C GLY A 302 8.91 -10.64 -0.24
N LEU A 303 8.32 -10.16 0.84
CA LEU A 303 9.06 -9.71 2.03
C LEU A 303 9.69 -10.86 2.83
N LEU A 304 9.08 -12.05 2.84
CA LEU A 304 9.64 -13.22 3.53
C LEU A 304 10.87 -13.78 2.82
N TYR A 305 10.87 -13.75 1.49
CA TYR A 305 11.97 -14.26 0.67
C TYR A 305 12.97 -13.19 0.24
N ALA A 306 12.69 -11.91 0.50
CA ALA A 306 13.62 -10.83 0.21
C ALA A 306 14.93 -10.99 1.04
N PRO A 307 16.10 -10.76 0.42
CA PRO A 307 17.37 -10.80 1.15
C PRO A 307 17.34 -9.89 2.38
N SER A 308 18.07 -10.29 3.42
CA SER A 308 18.44 -9.34 4.47
C SER A 308 19.41 -8.32 3.88
N GLU A 309 19.07 -7.04 3.99
CA GLU A 309 19.98 -5.93 3.72
C GLU A 309 20.92 -5.70 4.91
#